data_AF-A0A8T2KG84-F1
#
_entry.id   AF-A0A8T2KG84-F1
#
_cell.length_a   1.000
_cell.length_b   1.000
_cell.length_c   1.000
_cell.angle_alpha   90.00
_cell.angle_beta   90.00
_cell.angle_gamma   90.00
#
_symmetry.space_group_name_H-M   'P 1'
#
loop_
_entity.id
_entity.type
_entity.pdbx_description
1 polymer ?
#
loop_
_entity_poly.entity_id
_entity_poly.type
_entity_poly.pdbx_seq_one_letter_code
_entity_poly.pdbx_strand_id
1 'polypeptide(L)'
;MGAKLKKELKFRDSYYDTVDCRLTLSDVWLRKREDTWELKYPPKRGTRGLKGSSTQYLELSHEPDIISRVCEELNIPCTQSMDSLQLEEFANFVTKRRRFELPTKSGSKHKVVVDLDMADFSFAVGEVEVLVDTEEEVESALQEVEDICKQLGVLASSPVPGKMSTFLKLNRPDHYRQLLEAHVL
;
A
#
# COMPACT_ATOMS: atom_id res chain seq x y z
N MET A 1 23.89 2.90 9.36
CA MET A 1 22.74 2.05 9.76
C MET A 1 22.86 0.56 9.39
N GLY A 2 23.94 0.09 8.73
CA GLY A 2 24.20 -1.35 8.58
C GLY A 2 23.15 -2.17 7.81
N ALA A 3 22.26 -1.52 7.06
CA ALA A 3 21.22 -2.18 6.29
C ALA A 3 21.81 -3.14 5.26
N LYS A 4 21.21 -4.31 5.11
CA LYS A 4 21.65 -5.34 4.16
C LYS A 4 20.65 -5.48 3.04
N LEU A 5 21.12 -5.51 1.80
CA LEU A 5 20.30 -5.88 0.65
C LEU A 5 19.85 -7.32 0.84
N LYS A 6 18.53 -7.56 0.85
CA LYS A 6 17.95 -8.89 1.01
C LYS A 6 17.45 -9.45 -0.32
N LYS A 7 16.82 -8.60 -1.14
CA LYS A 7 16.22 -9.01 -2.42
C LYS A 7 16.29 -7.90 -3.45
N GLU A 8 16.43 -8.29 -4.70
CA GLU A 8 16.14 -7.47 -5.87
C GLU A 8 15.01 -8.15 -6.63
N LEU A 9 13.95 -7.41 -6.90
CA LEU A 9 12.70 -7.92 -7.44
C LEU A 9 12.29 -7.08 -8.64
N LYS A 10 11.59 -7.72 -9.58
CA LYS A 10 10.85 -7.04 -10.63
C LYS A 10 9.48 -7.70 -10.67
N PHE A 11 8.43 -6.92 -10.47
CA PHE A 11 7.07 -7.43 -10.48
C PHE A 11 6.10 -6.46 -11.15
N ARG A 12 5.03 -7.00 -11.74
CA ARG A 12 3.88 -6.26 -12.26
C ARG A 12 2.77 -6.24 -11.23
N ASP A 13 2.22 -5.05 -11.00
CA ASP A 13 0.97 -4.88 -10.26
C ASP A 13 -0.12 -4.44 -11.25
N SER A 14 -1.24 -5.17 -11.26
CA SER A 14 -2.50 -4.81 -11.91
C SER A 14 -3.52 -4.46 -10.82
N TYR A 15 -4.11 -3.27 -10.85
CA TYR A 15 -5.07 -2.80 -9.85
C TYR A 15 -6.48 -2.78 -10.41
N TYR A 16 -7.43 -3.18 -9.57
CA TYR A 16 -8.82 -3.39 -9.97
C TYR A 16 -9.77 -2.62 -9.06
N ASP A 17 -10.82 -2.07 -9.65
CA ASP A 17 -11.90 -1.36 -8.93
C ASP A 17 -13.20 -1.46 -9.72
N THR A 18 -14.30 -0.96 -9.16
CA THR A 18 -15.52 -0.70 -9.93
C THR A 18 -15.33 0.51 -10.84
N VAL A 19 -16.16 0.63 -11.87
CA VAL A 19 -16.13 1.77 -12.82
C VAL A 19 -16.25 3.12 -12.10
N ASP A 20 -17.00 3.16 -11.00
CA ASP A 20 -17.22 4.31 -10.13
C ASP A 20 -16.25 4.39 -8.93
N CYS A 21 -15.14 3.65 -8.97
CA CYS A 21 -13.99 3.75 -8.05
C CYS A 21 -14.33 3.50 -6.57
N ARG A 22 -15.28 2.60 -6.28
CA ARG A 22 -15.83 2.41 -4.93
C ARG A 22 -14.80 1.89 -3.94
N LEU A 23 -13.89 1.01 -4.36
CA LEU A 23 -12.85 0.47 -3.46
C LEU A 23 -11.84 1.55 -3.11
N THR A 24 -11.27 2.22 -4.12
CA THR A 24 -10.24 3.24 -3.89
C THR A 24 -10.78 4.47 -3.14
N LEU A 25 -12.04 4.87 -3.36
CA LEU A 25 -12.69 5.92 -2.56
C LEU A 25 -12.88 5.54 -1.08
N SER A 26 -12.94 4.24 -0.80
CA SER A 26 -12.93 3.67 0.55
C SER A 26 -11.53 3.40 1.10
N ASP A 27 -10.45 3.86 0.43
CA ASP A 27 -9.05 3.55 0.78
C ASP A 27 -8.75 2.03 0.77
N VAL A 28 -9.49 1.28 -0.06
CA VAL A 28 -9.32 -0.15 -0.30
C VAL A 28 -8.65 -0.36 -1.65
N TRP A 29 -7.51 -1.05 -1.65
CA TRP A 29 -6.65 -1.20 -2.81
C TRP A 29 -6.48 -2.68 -3.15
N LEU A 30 -7.26 -3.15 -4.11
CA LEU A 30 -7.15 -4.50 -4.66
C LEU A 30 -6.13 -4.50 -5.81
N ARG A 31 -5.18 -5.43 -5.74
CA ARG A 31 -4.25 -5.68 -6.85
C ARG A 31 -4.02 -7.16 -7.07
N LYS A 32 -3.65 -7.50 -8.29
CA LYS A 32 -3.00 -8.74 -8.65
C LYS A 32 -1.52 -8.45 -8.90
N ARG A 33 -0.66 -9.00 -8.05
CA ARG A 33 0.80 -8.93 -8.20
C ARG A 33 1.29 -10.20 -8.84
N GLU A 34 1.82 -10.08 -10.06
CA GLU A 34 2.04 -11.24 -10.94
C GLU A 34 0.74 -12.08 -11.04
N ASP A 35 0.71 -13.23 -10.36
CA ASP A 35 -0.43 -14.15 -10.35
C ASP A 35 -1.18 -14.23 -9.01
N THR A 36 -0.79 -13.43 -8.01
CA THR A 36 -1.36 -13.49 -6.65
C THR A 36 -2.19 -12.25 -6.33
N TRP A 37 -3.40 -12.45 -5.78
CA TRP A 37 -4.25 -11.38 -5.29
C TRP A 37 -3.77 -10.86 -3.93
N GLU A 38 -3.77 -9.54 -3.78
CA GLU A 38 -3.45 -8.84 -2.55
C GLU A 38 -4.45 -7.69 -2.34
N LEU A 39 -4.94 -7.53 -1.11
CA LEU A 39 -5.83 -6.44 -0.73
C LEU A 39 -5.21 -5.63 0.42
N LYS A 40 -5.11 -4.32 0.23
CA LYS A 40 -4.82 -3.35 1.30
C LYS A 40 -6.09 -2.61 1.70
N TYR A 41 -6.33 -2.44 2.99
CA TYR A 41 -7.48 -1.67 3.49
C TYR A 41 -7.18 -1.04 4.85
N PRO A 42 -7.88 0.05 5.23
CA PRO A 42 -7.66 0.72 6.51
C PRO A 42 -8.10 -0.18 7.69
N PRO A 43 -7.43 -0.07 8.85
CA PRO A 43 -7.75 -0.89 10.04
C PRO A 43 -9.21 -0.78 10.48
N LYS A 44 -9.80 0.40 10.33
CA LYS A 44 -11.21 0.65 10.63
C LYS A 44 -11.94 0.98 9.34
N ARG A 45 -13.10 0.37 9.15
CA ARG A 45 -13.94 0.61 7.97
C ARG A 45 -14.39 2.08 7.96
N GLY A 46 -14.31 2.72 6.79
CA GLY A 46 -14.64 4.13 6.62
C GLY A 46 -13.61 5.10 7.21
N THR A 47 -12.50 4.62 7.77
CA THR A 47 -11.36 5.48 8.13
C THR A 47 -10.31 5.47 7.01
N ARG A 48 -9.32 6.34 7.12
CA ARG A 48 -8.14 6.33 6.24
C ARG A 48 -6.97 5.67 6.95
N GLY A 49 -6.04 5.10 6.16
CA GLY A 49 -4.76 4.62 6.68
C GLY A 49 -3.83 5.75 7.12
N LEU A 50 -4.09 6.99 6.72
CA LEU A 50 -3.26 8.16 7.02
C LEU A 50 -3.24 8.48 8.53
N LYS A 51 -2.02 8.49 9.10
CA LYS A 51 -1.74 8.95 10.47
C LYS A 51 -0.51 9.86 10.43
N GLY A 52 -0.75 11.17 10.28
CA GLY A 52 0.30 12.15 10.08
C GLY A 52 0.96 11.99 8.70
N SER A 53 2.28 11.83 8.66
CA SER A 53 3.05 11.57 7.43
C SER A 53 3.16 10.07 7.08
N SER A 54 2.60 9.19 7.91
CA SER A 54 2.70 7.74 7.77
C SER A 54 1.34 7.14 7.42
N THR A 55 1.34 5.93 6.88
CA THR A 55 0.13 5.16 6.55
C THR A 55 0.12 3.81 7.25
N GLN A 56 -1.07 3.35 7.65
CA GLN A 56 -1.31 2.01 8.19
C GLN A 56 -2.35 1.29 7.34
N TYR A 57 -2.05 0.04 6.98
CA TYR A 57 -2.97 -0.83 6.25
C TYR A 57 -2.96 -2.23 6.86
N LEU A 58 -4.10 -2.89 6.79
CA LEU A 58 -4.18 -4.34 6.91
C LEU A 58 -4.03 -4.96 5.51
N GLU A 59 -3.39 -6.12 5.44
CA GLU A 59 -3.10 -6.83 4.21
C GLU A 59 -3.71 -8.23 4.21
N LEU A 60 -4.44 -8.58 3.15
CA LEU A 60 -4.91 -9.93 2.89
C LEU A 60 -4.27 -10.47 1.60
N SER A 61 -3.87 -11.73 1.63
CA SER A 61 -3.28 -12.46 0.48
C SER A 61 -3.97 -13.78 0.19
N HIS A 62 -4.93 -14.19 1.03
CA HIS A 62 -5.71 -15.41 0.84
C HIS A 62 -7.02 -15.05 0.12
N GLU A 63 -7.20 -15.60 -1.08
CA GLU A 63 -8.25 -15.18 -2.02
C GLU A 63 -9.68 -15.24 -1.44
N PRO A 64 -10.11 -16.29 -0.70
CA PRO A 64 -11.43 -16.30 -0.05
C PRO A 64 -11.67 -15.14 0.91
N ASP A 65 -10.64 -14.72 1.66
CA ASP A 65 -10.73 -13.62 2.61
C ASP A 65 -10.79 -12.27 1.87
N ILE A 66 -10.07 -12.16 0.76
CA ILE A 66 -10.13 -11.00 -0.14
C ILE A 66 -11.54 -10.86 -0.74
N ILE A 67 -12.10 -11.93 -1.28
CA ILE A 67 -13.45 -11.91 -1.87
C ILE A 67 -14.49 -11.50 -0.81
N SER A 68 -14.45 -12.12 0.37
CA SER A 68 -15.34 -11.79 1.48
C SER A 68 -15.27 -10.30 1.84
N ARG A 69 -14.06 -9.76 1.98
CA ARG A 69 -13.86 -8.35 2.31
C ARG A 69 -14.28 -7.39 1.21
N VAL A 70 -14.00 -7.71 -0.06
CA VAL A 70 -14.42 -6.88 -1.20
C VAL A 70 -15.95 -6.87 -1.32
N CYS A 71 -16.63 -8.01 -1.14
CA CYS A 71 -18.08 -8.07 -1.10
C CYS A 71 -18.67 -7.21 0.03
N GLU A 72 -18.05 -7.24 1.22
CA GLU A 72 -18.45 -6.42 2.36
C GLU A 72 -18.32 -4.92 2.04
N GLU A 73 -17.21 -4.50 1.45
CA GLU A 73 -16.94 -3.10 1.08
C GLU A 73 -17.91 -2.61 0.00
N LEU A 74 -18.16 -3.44 -1.01
CA LEU A 74 -19.09 -3.14 -2.11
C LEU A 74 -20.57 -3.32 -1.70
N ASN A 75 -20.85 -3.81 -0.49
CA ASN A 75 -22.20 -4.10 0.00
C ASN A 75 -22.99 -4.98 -0.99
N ILE A 76 -22.35 -6.04 -1.48
CA ILE A 76 -22.93 -7.03 -2.40
C ILE A 76 -22.93 -8.42 -1.74
N PRO A 77 -23.79 -9.36 -2.19
CA PRO A 77 -23.73 -10.74 -1.72
C PRO A 77 -22.33 -11.35 -1.91
N CYS A 78 -21.88 -12.11 -0.92
CA CYS A 78 -20.60 -12.81 -1.00
C CYS A 78 -20.60 -13.78 -2.18
N THR A 79 -19.53 -13.75 -2.97
CA THR A 79 -19.33 -14.65 -4.11
C THR A 79 -18.19 -15.64 -3.82
N GLN A 80 -17.99 -16.60 -4.71
CA GLN A 80 -16.94 -17.62 -4.61
C GLN A 80 -15.75 -17.37 -5.56
N SER A 81 -15.82 -16.34 -6.41
CA SER A 81 -14.80 -16.07 -7.42
C SER A 81 -14.59 -14.56 -7.63
N MET A 82 -13.33 -14.17 -7.83
CA MET A 82 -12.94 -12.80 -8.17
C MET A 82 -13.63 -12.29 -9.44
N ASP A 83 -13.87 -13.15 -10.44
CA ASP A 83 -14.49 -12.77 -11.71
C ASP A 83 -15.95 -12.31 -11.53
N SER A 84 -16.62 -12.82 -10.50
CA SER A 84 -18.01 -12.45 -10.19
C SER A 84 -18.15 -11.05 -9.58
N LEU A 85 -17.05 -10.43 -9.16
CA LEU A 85 -17.04 -9.08 -8.58
C LEU A 85 -17.18 -7.98 -9.65
N GLN A 86 -17.03 -8.33 -10.94
CA GLN A 86 -17.17 -7.41 -12.08
C GLN A 86 -16.28 -6.15 -11.95
N LEU A 87 -15.04 -6.35 -11.50
CA LEU A 87 -14.05 -5.27 -11.37
C LEU A 87 -13.26 -5.08 -12.66
N GLU A 88 -12.87 -3.85 -12.94
CA GLU A 88 -12.07 -3.48 -14.11
C GLU A 88 -10.65 -3.11 -13.70
N GLU A 89 -9.66 -3.52 -14.51
CA GLU A 89 -8.29 -3.06 -14.34
C GLU A 89 -8.22 -1.56 -14.65
N PHE A 90 -7.79 -0.75 -13.68
CA PHE A 90 -7.65 0.69 -13.86
C PHE A 90 -6.19 1.17 -13.90
N ALA A 91 -5.25 0.37 -13.39
CA ALA A 91 -3.83 0.69 -13.40
C ALA A 91 -2.98 -0.56 -13.55
N ASN A 92 -1.89 -0.46 -14.31
CA ASN A 92 -0.97 -1.56 -14.57
C ASN A 92 0.44 -1.02 -14.77
N PHE A 93 1.37 -1.42 -13.92
CA PHE A 93 2.76 -0.98 -14.01
C PHE A 93 3.73 -1.98 -13.41
N VAL A 94 4.97 -1.93 -13.88
CA VAL A 94 6.07 -2.74 -13.35
C VAL A 94 6.88 -1.95 -12.34
N THR A 95 7.18 -2.55 -11.20
CA THR A 95 8.11 -2.03 -10.20
C THR A 95 9.40 -2.86 -10.19
N LYS A 96 10.55 -2.21 -10.25
CA LYS A 96 11.84 -2.78 -9.85
C LYS A 96 12.12 -2.36 -8.41
N ARG A 97 12.22 -3.32 -7.49
CA ARG A 97 12.38 -3.10 -6.05
C ARG A 97 13.73 -3.61 -5.57
N ARG A 98 14.46 -2.80 -4.80
CA ARG A 98 15.59 -3.23 -3.99
C ARG A 98 15.19 -3.17 -2.52
N ARG A 99 15.09 -4.34 -1.89
CA ARG A 99 14.64 -4.49 -0.51
C ARG A 99 15.83 -4.61 0.42
N PHE A 100 15.94 -3.68 1.36
CA PHE A 100 16.94 -3.66 2.42
C PHE A 100 16.28 -3.99 3.75
N GLU A 101 16.99 -4.71 4.61
CA GLU A 101 16.56 -4.98 5.97
C GLU A 101 17.56 -4.31 6.91
N LEU A 102 17.04 -3.50 7.84
CA LEU A 102 17.88 -2.92 8.88
C LEU A 102 18.21 -3.98 9.93
N PRO A 103 19.40 -3.92 10.56
CA PRO A 103 19.70 -4.72 11.73
C PRO A 103 18.67 -4.42 12.82
N THR A 104 18.05 -5.46 13.38
CA THR A 104 17.18 -5.32 14.55
C THR A 104 18.01 -4.73 15.69
N LYS A 105 17.62 -3.56 16.19
CA LYS A 105 18.24 -2.95 17.36
C LYS A 105 17.95 -3.84 18.58
N SER A 106 18.90 -3.92 19.51
CA SER A 106 18.68 -4.62 20.79
C SER A 106 17.43 -4.05 21.48
N GLY A 107 16.41 -4.89 21.70
CA GLY A 107 15.13 -4.48 22.29
C GLY A 107 14.05 -4.02 21.30
N SER A 108 14.35 -3.87 20.00
CA SER A 108 13.31 -3.71 18.99
C SER A 108 12.61 -5.05 18.73
N LYS A 109 11.29 -5.04 18.73
CA LYS A 109 10.45 -6.20 18.41
C LYS A 109 10.21 -6.35 16.92
N HIS A 110 10.37 -5.27 16.16
CA HIS A 110 9.91 -5.25 14.78
C HIS A 110 11.05 -5.41 13.80
N LYS A 111 10.67 -5.96 12.64
CA LYS A 111 11.53 -6.02 11.48
C LYS A 111 11.30 -4.78 10.63
N VAL A 112 12.32 -3.93 10.52
CA VAL A 112 12.28 -2.75 9.65
C VAL A 112 12.85 -3.07 8.28
N VAL A 113 12.08 -2.73 7.26
CA VAL A 113 12.44 -2.92 5.85
C VAL A 113 12.45 -1.56 5.15
N VAL A 114 13.39 -1.39 4.23
CA VAL A 114 13.43 -0.23 3.32
C VAL A 114 13.36 -0.74 1.90
N ASP A 115 12.30 -0.37 1.20
CA ASP A 115 12.10 -0.69 -0.20
C ASP A 115 12.41 0.53 -1.07
N LEU A 116 13.37 0.36 -1.98
CA LEU A 116 13.67 1.36 -3.01
C LEU A 116 13.06 0.90 -4.32
N ASP A 117 12.04 1.62 -4.77
CA ASP A 117 11.24 1.28 -5.91
C ASP A 117 11.52 2.21 -7.09
N MET A 118 11.53 1.61 -8.29
CA MET A 118 11.51 2.30 -9.57
C MET A 118 10.39 1.72 -10.41
N ALA A 119 9.37 2.53 -10.68
CA ALA A 119 8.28 2.18 -11.58
C ALA A 119 8.69 2.42 -13.05
N ASP A 120 8.08 1.67 -13.98
CA ASP A 120 8.34 1.76 -15.42
C ASP A 120 7.82 3.05 -16.08
N PHE A 121 7.07 3.87 -15.36
CA PHE A 121 6.68 5.23 -15.74
C PHE A 121 7.62 6.32 -15.18
N SER A 122 8.90 5.98 -14.97
CA SER A 122 9.98 6.90 -14.55
C SER A 122 9.75 7.59 -13.20
N PHE A 123 9.12 6.87 -12.26
CA PHE A 123 8.91 7.34 -10.89
C PHE A 123 9.69 6.47 -9.90
N ALA A 124 10.39 7.11 -8.97
CA ALA A 124 11.15 6.42 -7.94
C ALA A 124 10.72 6.89 -6.55
N VAL A 125 10.62 5.94 -5.61
CA VAL A 125 10.24 6.24 -4.23
C VAL A 125 10.92 5.25 -3.28
N GLY A 126 11.23 5.73 -2.06
CA GLY A 126 11.68 4.89 -0.96
C GLY A 126 10.59 4.76 0.09
N GLU A 127 10.32 3.53 0.55
CA GLU A 127 9.33 3.23 1.59
C GLU A 127 10.06 2.60 2.79
N VAL A 128 9.83 3.13 3.99
CA VAL A 128 10.24 2.50 5.24
C VAL A 128 9.02 1.77 5.80
N GLU A 129 9.06 0.43 5.82
CA GLU A 129 7.96 -0.42 6.24
C GLU A 129 8.32 -1.17 7.53
N VAL A 130 7.35 -1.21 8.45
CA VAL A 130 7.39 -2.04 9.65
C VAL A 130 6.12 -2.88 9.65
N LEU A 131 6.30 -4.21 9.64
CA LEU A 131 5.20 -5.16 9.77
C LEU A 131 5.01 -5.48 11.25
N VAL A 132 3.75 -5.43 11.68
CA VAL A 132 3.32 -5.77 13.05
C VAL A 132 2.24 -6.84 12.99
N ASP A 133 2.14 -7.65 14.04
CA ASP A 133 1.15 -8.72 14.11
C ASP A 133 -0.12 -8.27 14.84
N THR A 134 -0.03 -7.27 15.72
CA THR A 134 -1.16 -6.77 16.51
C THR A 134 -1.34 -5.25 16.47
N GLU A 135 -2.56 -4.78 16.77
CA GLU A 135 -2.89 -3.34 16.77
C GLU A 135 -2.13 -2.57 17.87
N GLU A 136 -1.81 -3.23 18.99
CA GLU A 136 -1.07 -2.64 20.11
C GLU A 136 0.38 -2.26 19.75
N GLU A 137 0.94 -2.87 18.71
CA GLU A 137 2.31 -2.62 18.23
C GLU A 137 2.38 -1.45 17.23
N VAL A 138 1.24 -0.95 16.75
CA VAL A 138 1.18 0.06 15.68
C VAL A 138 1.84 1.36 16.11
N GLU A 139 1.62 1.82 17.35
CA GLU A 139 2.18 3.09 17.80
C GLU A 139 3.71 3.05 17.90
N SER A 140 4.27 1.96 18.43
CA SER A 140 5.73 1.79 18.52
C SER A 140 6.36 1.58 17.15
N ALA A 141 5.68 0.87 16.23
CA ALA A 141 6.12 0.74 14.84
C ALA A 141 6.15 2.08 14.09
N LEU A 142 5.14 2.94 14.28
CA LEU A 142 5.12 4.29 13.69
C LEU A 142 6.28 5.16 14.21
N GLN A 143 6.59 5.08 15.51
CA GLN A 143 7.74 5.78 16.07
C GLN A 143 9.06 5.27 15.47
N GLU A 144 9.18 3.95 15.26
CA GLU A 144 10.36 3.35 14.65
C GLU A 144 10.53 3.79 13.19
N VAL A 145 9.45 3.86 12.40
CA VAL A 145 9.46 4.45 11.05
C VAL A 145 9.96 5.89 11.09
N GLU A 146 9.40 6.71 11.98
CA GLU A 146 9.79 8.11 12.10
C GLU A 146 11.27 8.25 12.45
N ASP A 147 11.77 7.49 13.42
CA ASP A 147 13.16 7.51 13.86
C ASP A 147 14.15 7.08 12.77
N ILE A 148 13.77 6.11 11.93
CA ILE A 148 14.56 5.71 10.76
C ILE A 148 14.54 6.80 9.70
N CYS A 149 13.38 7.41 9.42
CA CYS A 149 13.28 8.55 8.50
C CYS A 149 14.12 9.75 8.99
N LYS A 150 14.16 10.01 10.31
CA LYS A 150 15.03 11.03 10.94
C LYS A 150 16.51 10.73 10.66
N GLN A 151 16.94 9.48 10.92
CA GLN A 151 18.33 9.05 10.73
C GLN A 151 18.77 9.07 9.26
N LEU A 152 17.83 8.81 8.35
CA LEU A 152 18.06 8.90 6.90
C LEU A 152 18.08 10.35 6.37
N GLY A 153 17.63 11.33 7.17
CA GLY A 153 17.50 12.71 6.74
C GLY A 153 16.39 12.92 5.71
N VAL A 154 15.36 12.06 5.71
CA VAL A 154 14.26 12.04 4.73
C VAL A 154 12.91 12.42 5.35
N LEU A 155 12.90 12.97 6.56
CA LEU A 155 11.72 13.60 7.14
C LEU A 155 11.29 14.78 6.25
N ALA A 156 10.28 14.55 5.41
CA ALA A 156 9.68 15.59 4.62
C ALA A 156 8.64 16.34 5.47
N SER A 157 8.58 17.67 5.29
CA SER A 157 7.52 18.51 5.86
C SER A 157 6.18 18.33 5.13
N SER A 158 6.18 17.69 3.96
CA SER A 158 5.02 17.41 3.14
C SER A 158 4.94 15.92 2.77
N PRO A 159 3.73 15.36 2.58
CA PRO A 159 3.57 14.01 2.06
C PRO A 159 4.34 13.81 0.75
N VAL A 160 5.10 12.71 0.65
CA VAL A 160 5.74 12.30 -0.59
C VAL A 160 4.72 11.51 -1.41
N PRO A 161 4.51 11.82 -2.71
CA PRO A 161 3.58 11.07 -3.52
C PRO A 161 4.02 9.59 -3.62
N GLY A 162 3.06 8.68 -3.58
CA GLY A 162 3.29 7.27 -3.86
C GLY A 162 3.30 6.96 -5.36
N LYS A 163 3.61 5.71 -5.69
CA LYS A 163 3.55 5.21 -7.09
C LYS A 163 2.15 5.35 -7.68
N MET A 164 1.12 4.91 -6.95
CA MET A 164 -0.26 4.94 -7.42
C MET A 164 -0.77 6.36 -7.61
N SER A 165 -0.55 7.27 -6.66
CA SER A 165 -0.99 8.66 -6.80
C SER A 165 -0.31 9.36 -7.98
N THR A 166 0.97 9.07 -8.21
CA THR A 166 1.70 9.56 -9.40
C THR A 166 1.13 8.97 -10.69
N PHE A 167 0.87 7.67 -10.73
CA PHE A 167 0.29 7.00 -11.89
C PHE A 167 -1.08 7.59 -12.25
N LEU A 168 -1.97 7.75 -11.26
CA LEU A 168 -3.30 8.32 -11.47
C LEU A 168 -3.23 9.77 -11.95
N LYS A 169 -2.35 10.59 -11.38
CA LYS A 169 -2.16 11.98 -11.82
C LYS A 169 -1.79 12.08 -13.31
N LEU A 170 -1.01 11.12 -13.82
CA LEU A 170 -0.57 11.10 -15.21
C LEU A 170 -1.60 10.47 -16.16
N ASN A 171 -2.26 9.39 -15.74
CA ASN A 171 -3.03 8.53 -16.65
C ASN A 171 -4.55 8.57 -16.41
N ARG A 172 -5.00 8.95 -15.20
CA ARG A 172 -6.40 9.01 -14.79
C ARG A 172 -6.67 10.24 -13.89
N PRO A 173 -6.52 11.46 -14.42
CA PRO A 173 -6.57 12.69 -13.62
C PRO A 173 -7.91 12.91 -12.91
N ASP A 174 -9.02 12.44 -13.47
CA ASP A 174 -10.33 12.51 -12.79
C ASP A 174 -10.39 11.61 -11.56
N HIS A 175 -9.89 10.38 -11.66
CA HIS A 175 -9.80 9.46 -10.52
C HIS A 175 -8.86 10.02 -9.45
N TYR A 176 -7.70 10.54 -9.85
CA TYR A 176 -6.78 11.24 -8.94
C TYR A 176 -7.47 12.39 -8.19
N ARG A 177 -8.22 13.23 -8.90
CA ARG A 177 -8.96 14.35 -8.31
C ARG A 177 -10.03 13.88 -7.34
N GLN A 178 -10.81 12.85 -7.68
CA GLN A 178 -11.80 12.27 -6.78
C GLN A 178 -11.18 11.77 -5.47
N LEU A 179 -10.00 11.15 -5.54
CA LEU A 179 -9.30 10.69 -4.34
C LEU A 179 -8.76 11.85 -3.48
N LEU A 180 -8.32 12.95 -4.09
CA LEU A 180 -7.96 14.17 -3.36
C LEU A 180 -9.18 14.81 -2.68
N GLU A 181 -10.30 14.93 -3.39
CA GLU A 181 -11.58 15.45 -2.86
C GLU A 181 -12.10 14.56 -1.71
N ALA A 182 -11.89 13.25 -1.79
CA ALA A 182 -12.25 12.28 -0.77
C ALA A 182 -11.21 12.13 0.36
N HIS A 183 -10.13 12.91 0.34
CA HIS A 183 -9.01 12.86 1.29
C HIS A 183 -8.42 11.45 1.47
N VAL A 184 -8.34 10.70 0.38
CA VAL A 184 -7.62 9.41 0.30
C VAL A 184 -6.15 9.64 -0.04
N LEU A 185 -5.87 10.63 -0.91
CA LEU A 185 -4.53 11.05 -1.34
C LEU A 185 -4.12 12.41 -0.77
#